data_AF-A0A1F9CW30-F1
#
_entry.id   AF-A0A1F9CW30-F1
#
_cell.length_a   1.000
_cell.length_b   1.000
_cell.length_c   1.000
_cell.angle_alpha   90.00
_cell.angle_beta   90.00
_cell.angle_gamma   90.00
#
_symmetry.space_group_name_H-M   'P 1'
#
loop_
_entity.id
_entity.type
_entity.pdbx_description
1 polymer ?
#
loop_
_entity_poly.entity_id
_entity_poly.type
_entity_poly.pdbx_seq_one_letter_code
_entity_poly.pdbx_strand_id
1 'polypeptide(L)'
;MIKALYEVTHEKIPPKTHNLVALLNAIELDVPEEQLKTIESLNDISIVTRYPEDIRALVKAFKKDRVEDYLNKTKRLLKWFKKDKRLKK
;
A
#
# COMPACT_ATOMS: atom_id res chain seq x y z
N MET A 1 6.02 -4.91 2.16
CA MET A 1 5.40 -6.08 1.51
C MET A 1 5.58 -6.03 -0.01
N ILE A 2 5.05 -5.03 -0.72
CA ILE A 2 5.20 -4.92 -2.18
C ILE A 2 6.68 -4.89 -2.61
N LYS A 3 7.53 -4.14 -1.90
CA LYS A 3 8.99 -4.14 -2.13
C LYS A 3 9.65 -5.52 -1.96
N ALA A 4 9.18 -6.32 -1.00
CA ALA A 4 9.69 -7.68 -0.81
C ALA A 4 9.23 -8.60 -1.97
N LEU A 5 7.99 -8.44 -2.45
CA LEU A 5 7.52 -9.13 -3.65
C LEU A 5 8.33 -8.73 -4.89
N TYR A 6 8.66 -7.45 -5.04
CA TYR A 6 9.52 -6.98 -6.12
C TYR A 6 10.87 -7.68 -6.08
N GLU A 7 11.52 -7.70 -4.92
CA GLU A 7 12.84 -8.30 -4.76
C GLU A 7 12.84 -9.79 -5.05
N VAL A 8 11.83 -10.53 -4.58
CA VAL A 8 11.71 -11.97 -4.89
C VAL A 8 11.35 -12.24 -6.36
N THR A 9 10.60 -11.33 -6.99
CA THR A 9 10.20 -11.49 -8.40
C THR A 9 11.34 -11.17 -9.37
N HIS A 10 12.16 -10.17 -9.05
CA HIS A 10 13.19 -9.63 -9.95
C HIS A 10 14.62 -9.94 -9.52
N GLU A 11 14.82 -10.52 -8.34
CA GLU A 11 16.13 -10.75 -7.71
C GLU A 11 17.00 -9.49 -7.67
N LYS A 12 16.35 -8.34 -7.47
CA LYS A 12 16.97 -7.00 -7.51
C LYS A 12 16.42 -6.12 -6.40
N ILE A 13 17.25 -5.18 -5.97
CA ILE A 13 16.83 -4.14 -5.03
C ILE A 13 15.69 -3.32 -5.66
N PRO A 14 14.55 -3.15 -4.98
CA PRO A 14 13.43 -2.38 -5.51
C PRO A 14 13.78 -0.91 -5.71
N PRO A 15 13.16 -0.24 -6.70
CA PRO A 15 13.33 1.19 -6.91
C PRO A 15 13.09 2.00 -5.63
N LYS A 16 13.86 3.08 -5.43
CA LYS A 16 13.76 3.97 -4.28
C LYS A 16 12.53 4.90 -4.38
N THR A 17 11.34 4.31 -4.49
CA THR A 17 10.05 5.01 -4.57
C THR A 17 9.09 4.54 -3.47
N HIS A 18 8.10 5.37 -3.18
CA HIS A 18 6.96 5.06 -2.33
C HIS A 18 5.66 4.93 -3.13
N ASN A 19 5.72 5.09 -4.46
CA ASN A 19 4.58 4.89 -5.32
C ASN A 19 4.24 3.39 -5.38
N LEU A 20 3.19 2.99 -4.66
CA LEU A 20 2.78 1.60 -4.53
C LEU A 20 2.22 1.05 -5.84
N VAL A 21 1.50 1.87 -6.60
CA VAL A 21 0.94 1.50 -7.91
C VAL A 21 2.06 1.23 -8.92
N ALA A 22 3.06 2.09 -8.98
CA ALA A 22 4.22 1.89 -9.85
C ALA A 22 5.00 0.61 -9.50
N LEU A 23 5.16 0.30 -8.20
CA LEU A 23 5.80 -0.94 -7.76
C LEU A 23 4.98 -2.18 -8.13
N LEU A 24 3.64 -2.13 -8.04
CA LEU A 24 2.77 -3.23 -8.48
C LEU A 24 2.85 -3.47 -9.97
N ASN A 25 2.79 -2.40 -10.77
CA ASN A 25 2.91 -2.48 -12.22
C ASN A 25 4.25 -3.12 -12.62
N ALA A 26 5.34 -2.77 -11.93
CA ALA A 26 6.63 -3.37 -12.19
C ALA A 26 6.74 -4.86 -11.79
N ILE A 27 5.87 -5.35 -10.90
CA ILE A 27 5.78 -6.78 -10.52
C ILE A 27 4.86 -7.55 -11.49
N GLU A 28 4.07 -6.84 -12.31
CA GLU A 28 3.00 -7.40 -13.13
C GLU A 28 2.03 -8.28 -12.30
N LEU A 29 1.71 -7.80 -11.10
CA LEU A 29 0.84 -8.52 -10.17
C LEU A 29 -0.63 -8.31 -10.52
N ASP A 30 -1.36 -9.39 -10.77
CA ASP A 30 -2.82 -9.34 -10.81
C ASP A 30 -3.37 -9.21 -9.38
N VAL A 31 -3.98 -8.07 -9.09
CA VAL A 31 -4.46 -7.69 -7.75
C VAL A 31 -5.99 -7.64 -7.79
N PRO A 32 -6.70 -8.36 -6.90
CA PRO A 32 -8.15 -8.25 -6.79
C PRO A 32 -8.59 -6.80 -6.53
N GLU A 33 -9.71 -6.40 -7.12
CA GLU A 33 -10.20 -5.02 -7.11
C GLU A 33 -10.27 -4.39 -5.71
N GLU A 34 -10.74 -5.12 -4.69
CA GLU A 34 -10.79 -4.63 -3.30
C GLU A 34 -9.40 -4.25 -2.76
N GLN A 35 -8.40 -5.07 -3.09
CA GLN A 35 -7.02 -4.85 -2.67
C GLN A 35 -6.38 -3.72 -3.46
N LEU A 36 -6.64 -3.64 -4.76
CA LEU A 36 -6.16 -2.56 -5.61
C LEU A 36 -6.67 -1.20 -5.11
N LYS A 37 -7.98 -1.07 -4.85
CA LYS A 37 -8.58 0.15 -4.27
C LYS A 37 -7.93 0.55 -2.94
N THR A 38 -7.60 -0.44 -2.11
CA THR A 38 -6.90 -0.17 -0.84
C THR A 38 -5.49 0.37 -1.09
N ILE A 39 -4.77 -0.19 -2.05
CA ILE A 39 -3.40 0.22 -2.39
C ILE A 39 -3.37 1.62 -3.00
N GLU A 40 -4.26 1.90 -3.95
CA GLU A 40 -4.42 3.23 -4.55
C GLU A 40 -4.73 4.28 -3.49
N SER A 41 -5.71 3.99 -2.63
CA SER A 41 -6.09 4.91 -1.55
C SER A 41 -4.93 5.19 -0.58
N LEU A 42 -4.14 4.16 -0.22
CA LEU A 42 -2.93 4.33 0.61
C LEU A 42 -1.84 5.14 -0.11
N ASN A 43 -1.68 4.92 -1.43
CA ASN A 43 -0.73 5.64 -2.25
C ASN A 43 -1.03 7.14 -2.28
N ASP A 44 -2.30 7.50 -2.48
CA ASP A 44 -2.75 8.89 -2.60
C ASP A 44 -2.58 9.68 -1.29
N ILE A 45 -2.94 9.07 -0.16
CA ILE A 45 -2.83 9.74 1.14
C ILE A 45 -1.39 9.80 1.65
N SER A 46 -0.45 9.05 1.05
CA SER A 46 0.90 8.89 1.58
C SER A 46 1.67 10.20 1.69
N ILE A 47 1.46 11.16 0.78
CA ILE A 47 2.16 12.45 0.80
C ILE A 47 1.47 13.38 1.80
N VAL A 48 0.15 13.54 1.67
CA VAL A 48 -0.67 14.48 2.45
C VAL A 48 -0.65 14.16 3.95
N THR A 49 -0.53 12.89 4.32
CA THR A 49 -0.43 12.48 5.74
C THR A 49 0.93 12.76 6.37
N ARG A 50 2.00 12.93 5.58
CA ARG A 50 3.35 13.25 6.06
C ARG A 50 3.65 14.75 6.01
N TYR A 51 3.15 15.43 4.99
CA TYR A 51 3.36 16.86 4.75
C TYR A 51 2.02 17.53 4.46
N PRO A 52 1.16 17.71 5.47
CA PRO A 52 -0.10 18.42 5.30
C PRO A 52 0.16 19.93 5.18
N GLU A 53 -0.42 20.56 4.16
CA GLU A 53 -0.50 22.02 4.07
C GLU A 53 -1.36 22.61 5.21
N ASP A 54 -2.42 21.89 5.61
CA ASP A 54 -3.27 22.25 6.75
C ASP A 54 -3.49 21.04 7.68
N ILE A 55 -2.80 21.06 8.83
CA ILE A 55 -2.90 20.03 9.87
C ILE A 55 -4.33 19.94 10.44
N ARG A 56 -5.05 21.06 10.57
CA ARG A 56 -6.42 21.06 11.13
C ARG A 56 -7.39 20.38 10.17
N ALA A 57 -7.26 20.66 8.87
CA ALA A 57 -8.03 19.96 7.85
C ALA A 57 -7.71 18.45 7.83
N LEU A 58 -6.44 18.07 7.95
CA LEU A 58 -6.02 16.67 8.04
C LEU A 58 -6.68 15.95 9.22
N VAL A 59 -6.58 16.50 10.43
CA VAL A 59 -7.19 15.90 11.63
C VAL A 59 -8.71 15.76 11.51
N LYS A 60 -9.38 16.74 10.88
CA LYS A 60 -10.83 16.67 10.61
C LYS A 60 -11.18 15.59 9.58
N ALA A 61 -10.31 15.37 8.60
CA ALA A 61 -10.50 14.40 7.53
C ALA A 61 -10.16 12.95 7.95
N PHE A 62 -9.26 12.76 8.91
CA PHE A 62 -8.80 11.46 9.42
C PHE A 62 -9.29 11.21 10.85
N LYS A 63 -10.62 11.16 11.00
CA LYS A 63 -11.27 10.76 12.25
C LYS A 63 -11.04 9.27 12.55
N LYS A 64 -11.28 8.89 13.80
CA LYS A 64 -11.04 7.54 14.34
C LYS A 64 -11.63 6.43 13.46
N ASP A 65 -12.89 6.57 13.07
CA ASP A 65 -13.60 5.63 12.19
C ASP A 65 -12.89 5.42 10.85
N ARG A 66 -12.47 6.51 10.20
CA ARG A 66 -11.73 6.44 8.93
C ARG A 66 -10.36 5.79 9.10
N VAL A 67 -9.64 6.15 10.17
CA VAL A 67 -8.33 5.56 10.47
C VAL A 67 -8.44 4.07 10.79
N GLU A 68 -9.48 3.67 11.52
CA GLU A 68 -9.77 2.26 11.81
C GLU A 68 -10.11 1.48 10.54
N ASP A 69 -10.85 2.07 9.60
CA ASP A 69 -11.10 1.46 8.30
C ASP A 69 -9.81 1.24 7.50
N TYR A 70 -8.93 2.24 7.41
CA TYR A 70 -7.61 2.08 6.79
C TYR A 70 -6.78 1.00 7.45
N LEU A 71 -6.76 0.95 8.78
CA LEU A 71 -6.05 -0.08 9.54
C LEU A 71 -6.59 -1.47 9.21
N ASN A 72 -7.90 -1.64 9.19
CA ASN A 72 -8.54 -2.92 8.93
C ASN A 72 -8.36 -3.37 7.47
N LYS A 73 -8.50 -2.47 6.51
CA LYS A 73 -8.19 -2.71 5.08
C LYS A 73 -6.74 -3.11 4.89
N THR A 74 -5.80 -2.38 5.50
CA THR A 74 -4.37 -2.68 5.41
C THR A 74 -4.05 -4.05 6.03
N LYS A 75 -4.68 -4.42 7.16
CA LYS A 75 -4.53 -5.77 7.74
C LYS A 75 -5.01 -6.86 6.79
N ARG A 76 -6.16 -6.67 6.10
CA ARG A 76 -6.65 -7.62 5.09
C ARG A 76 -5.69 -7.72 3.90
N LEU A 77 -5.20 -6.58 3.42
CA LEU A 77 -4.21 -6.50 2.35
C LEU A 77 -2.92 -7.24 2.70
N LEU A 78 -2.38 -7.06 3.90
CA LEU A 78 -1.19 -7.79 4.37
C LEU A 78 -1.45 -9.30 4.46
N LYS A 79 -2.63 -9.73 4.93
CA LYS A 79 -3.01 -11.14 4.92
C LYS A 79 -3.10 -11.70 3.51
N TRP A 80 -3.61 -10.92 2.55
CA TRP A 80 -3.68 -11.31 1.15
C TRP A 80 -2.28 -11.49 0.56
N PHE A 81 -1.38 -10.51 0.72
CA PHE A 81 -0.01 -10.62 0.24
C PHE A 81 0.72 -11.86 0.78
N LYS A 82 0.53 -12.20 2.07
CA LYS A 82 1.15 -13.39 2.68
C LYS A 82 0.71 -14.73 2.05
N LYS A 83 -0.38 -14.75 1.27
CA LYS A 83 -0.81 -15.95 0.54
C LYS A 83 -0.01 -16.17 -0.73
N ASP A 84 0.70 -15.15 -1.22
CA ASP A 84 1.52 -15.25 -2.42
C ASP A 84 2.63 -16.31 -2.24
N LYS A 85 2.72 -17.24 -3.20
CA LYS A 85 3.66 -18.36 -3.14
C LYS A 85 5.12 -17.91 -3.19
N ARG A 86 5.41 -16.77 -3.83
CA ARG A 86 6.76 -16.21 -3.93
C ARG A 86 7.34 -15.89 -2.56
N LEU A 87 6.51 -15.46 -1.61
CA LEU A 87 6.95 -15.06 -0.27
C LEU A 87 7.15 -16.24 0.71
N LYS A 88 6.93 -17.49 0.28
CA LYS A 88 7.08 -18.68 1.11
C LYS A 88 8.41 -19.41 0.90
N LYS A 89 9.34 -18.80 0.16
CA LYS A 89 10.71 -19.31 0.00
C LYS A 89 11.48 -19.25 1.32
#